data_AF-A0A1H9MEX8-F1
#
_entry.id   AF-A0A1H9MEX8-F1
#
_cell.length_a   1.000
_cell.length_b   1.000
_cell.length_c   1.000
_cell.angle_alpha   90.00
_cell.angle_beta   90.00
_cell.angle_gamma   90.00
#
_symmetry.space_group_name_H-M   'P 1'
#
loop_
_entity.id
_entity.type
_entity.pdbx_description
1 polymer ?
#
loop_
_entity_poly.entity_id
_entity_poly.type
_entity_poly.pdbx_seq_one_letter_code
_entity_poly.pdbx_strand_id
1 'polypeptide(L)'
;MFEIRLAREADYPALAALLIEEQRFYHLPQPARQHLLRDLAALPDGVEALVCFDGADLVGAACFSAVYPGPGLTRGLFLKDLFVAERARGKGAGRLLMQQMATLAAERGCTFIDWTTQKDNEPARALHASLGARVRSENIAYRLQDQALLDAARGQGRETIPGSRSEAPEPVRGFRRRMASRVVRQGARLHSIGATRPLVATLFVTTLLSILFMAWPALDIAVAHAFYIHQYGFNGPAVELLQLIRHIGQYIEIAVLVGLLLPLLLKLLLPRTRMLVLKAREIFFAVGVFLIGPGLIVNGIFKDYWGRARPRDILQFGGQQHFSPAWFFSNQCDDNCSFVSGEGSTAFWIVVLVFLVPPRWRKATVLATTGFAATVSFTRIAMGGHFLSDVLLSWCFTLVVILMMKQFVLDGLPTSFDRAVENGIGRAGLALRRALGEVRRLVVKLSGFALRRHFPSL
;
A
#
# COMPACT_ATOMS: atom_id res chain seq x y z
N MET A 1 -42.13 31.38 3.86
CA MET A 1 -40.83 31.62 4.53
C MET A 1 -40.73 30.56 5.61
N PHE A 2 -39.60 29.85 5.72
CA PHE A 2 -39.49 28.78 6.70
C PHE A 2 -39.33 29.34 8.11
N GLU A 3 -40.13 28.85 9.05
CA GLU A 3 -39.97 29.10 10.48
C GLU A 3 -39.39 27.85 11.15
N ILE A 4 -38.37 28.01 11.98
CA ILE A 4 -37.73 26.89 12.69
C ILE A 4 -37.71 27.19 14.19
N ARG A 5 -38.11 26.18 14.97
CA ARG A 5 -38.11 26.23 16.44
C ARG A 5 -38.05 24.84 17.04
N LEU A 6 -37.83 24.76 18.35
CA LEU A 6 -37.98 23.50 19.09
C LEU A 6 -39.44 23.02 19.02
N ALA A 7 -39.58 21.70 18.88
CA ALA A 7 -40.87 21.02 18.90
C ALA A 7 -41.54 21.17 20.26
N ARG A 8 -42.86 21.34 20.25
CA ARG A 8 -43.74 21.38 21.42
C ARG A 8 -44.71 20.20 21.32
N GLU A 9 -45.37 19.85 22.42
CA GLU A 9 -46.36 18.76 22.42
C GLU A 9 -47.46 18.95 21.37
N ALA A 10 -47.88 20.19 21.13
CA ALA A 10 -48.85 20.54 20.09
C ALA A 10 -48.40 20.16 18.67
N ASP A 11 -47.09 20.03 18.43
CA ASP A 11 -46.53 19.66 17.12
C ASP A 11 -46.45 18.15 16.90
N TYR A 12 -46.56 17.33 17.96
CA TYR A 12 -46.39 15.87 17.87
C TYR A 12 -47.33 15.21 16.85
N PRO A 13 -48.61 15.62 16.70
CA PRO A 13 -49.48 15.13 15.64
C PRO A 13 -48.92 15.31 14.22
N ALA A 14 -48.28 16.45 13.95
CA ALA A 14 -47.72 16.79 12.65
C ALA A 14 -46.32 16.20 12.46
N LEU A 15 -45.49 16.22 13.51
CA LEU A 15 -44.18 15.57 13.52
C LEU A 15 -44.32 14.06 13.31
N ALA A 16 -45.30 13.41 13.94
CA ALA A 16 -45.58 11.99 13.73
C ALA A 16 -45.92 11.68 12.26
N ALA A 17 -46.68 12.56 11.59
CA ALA A 17 -46.99 12.39 10.18
C ALA A 17 -45.73 12.52 9.31
N LEU A 18 -44.85 13.48 9.61
CA LEU A 18 -43.56 13.65 8.92
C LEU A 18 -42.63 12.43 9.12
N LEU A 19 -42.53 11.90 10.33
CA LEU A 19 -41.70 10.71 10.61
C LEU A 19 -42.25 9.46 9.89
N ILE A 20 -43.57 9.33 9.72
CA ILE A 20 -44.15 8.27 8.88
C ILE A 20 -43.77 8.47 7.40
N GLU A 21 -43.76 9.72 6.91
CA GLU A 21 -43.29 10.06 5.56
C GLU A 21 -41.80 9.67 5.38
N GLU A 22 -40.97 9.91 6.39
CA GLU A 22 -39.57 9.48 6.42
C GLU A 22 -39.40 7.96 6.36
N GLN A 23 -40.14 7.19 7.18
CA GLN A 23 -40.09 5.73 7.15
C GLN A 23 -40.48 5.21 5.75
N ARG A 24 -41.48 5.82 5.12
CA ARG A 24 -41.90 5.47 3.75
C ARG A 24 -40.80 5.76 2.73
N PHE A 25 -40.13 6.90 2.84
CA PHE A 25 -39.00 7.27 1.98
C PHE A 25 -37.85 6.25 2.06
N TYR A 26 -37.56 5.72 3.25
CA TYR A 26 -36.53 4.69 3.45
C TYR A 26 -37.02 3.24 3.29
N HIS A 27 -38.28 3.04 2.85
CA HIS A 27 -38.89 1.70 2.72
C HIS A 27 -38.88 0.87 4.02
N LEU A 28 -39.06 1.54 5.15
CA LEU A 28 -39.07 0.94 6.48
C LEU A 28 -40.51 0.67 6.99
N PRO A 29 -40.68 -0.27 7.94
CA PRO A 29 -41.98 -0.53 8.57
C PRO A 29 -42.55 0.73 9.24
N GLN A 30 -43.83 1.00 8.98
CA GLN A 30 -44.54 2.14 9.56
C GLN A 30 -45.27 1.70 10.84
N PRO A 31 -44.92 2.24 12.02
CA PRO A 31 -45.65 1.94 13.24
C PRO A 31 -47.06 2.56 13.21
N ALA A 32 -47.96 2.01 14.03
CA ALA A 32 -49.26 2.62 14.24
C ALA A 32 -49.10 4.04 14.82
N ARG A 33 -49.83 5.02 14.28
CA ARG A 33 -49.71 6.43 14.66
C ARG A 33 -49.85 6.67 16.17
N GLN A 34 -50.69 5.89 16.85
CA GLN A 34 -50.88 5.99 18.30
C GLN A 34 -49.63 5.61 19.11
N HIS A 35 -48.82 4.65 18.63
CA HIS A 35 -47.55 4.30 19.27
C HIS A 35 -46.54 5.44 19.13
N LEU A 36 -46.43 6.01 17.94
CA LEU A 36 -45.52 7.13 17.69
C LEU A 36 -45.86 8.37 18.52
N LEU A 37 -47.15 8.69 18.70
CA LEU A 37 -47.57 9.79 19.59
C LEU A 37 -47.22 9.53 21.05
N ARG A 38 -47.35 8.28 21.51
CA ARG A 38 -46.95 7.88 22.86
C ARG A 38 -45.43 8.04 23.03
N ASP A 39 -44.65 7.61 22.05
CA ASP A 39 -43.18 7.69 22.10
C ASP A 39 -42.70 9.15 22.06
N LEU A 40 -43.33 10.01 21.25
CA LEU A 40 -43.04 11.45 21.21
C LEU A 40 -43.39 12.16 22.53
N ALA A 41 -44.46 11.74 23.19
CA ALA A 41 -44.83 12.26 24.52
C ALA A 41 -43.94 11.73 25.65
N ALA A 42 -43.17 10.68 25.41
CA ALA A 42 -42.29 10.03 26.38
C ALA A 42 -40.84 9.97 25.88
N LEU A 43 -40.38 11.04 25.22
CA LEU A 43 -39.00 11.12 24.75
C LEU A 43 -38.01 11.00 25.92
N PRO A 44 -36.90 10.25 25.77
CA PRO A 44 -35.86 10.18 26.77
C PRO A 44 -35.27 11.56 27.07
N ASP A 45 -34.82 11.77 28.31
CA ASP A 45 -34.15 13.00 28.71
C ASP A 45 -32.96 13.31 27.79
N GLY A 46 -32.92 14.57 27.32
CA GLY A 46 -31.88 15.05 26.41
C GLY A 46 -32.08 14.68 24.94
N VAL A 47 -33.20 14.06 24.54
CA VAL A 47 -33.63 13.92 23.14
C VAL A 47 -34.59 15.04 22.77
N GLU A 48 -34.26 15.77 21.71
CA GLU A 48 -35.01 16.95 21.27
C GLU A 48 -35.18 16.97 19.74
N ALA A 49 -36.13 17.76 19.26
CA ALA A 49 -36.35 17.96 17.82
C ALA A 49 -36.50 19.45 17.49
N LEU A 50 -35.78 19.92 16.48
CA LEU A 50 -36.10 21.17 15.78
C LEU A 50 -37.09 20.84 14.66
N VAL A 51 -38.15 21.63 14.53
CA VAL A 51 -39.18 21.49 13.49
C VAL A 51 -39.18 22.70 12.58
N CYS A 52 -39.44 22.47 11.29
CA CYS A 52 -39.48 23.47 10.23
C CYS A 52 -40.89 23.56 9.65
N PHE A 53 -41.46 24.76 9.67
CA PHE A 53 -42.77 25.07 9.13
C PHE A 53 -42.68 25.89 7.84
N ASP A 54 -43.55 25.59 6.88
CA ASP A 54 -43.87 26.45 5.73
C ASP A 54 -45.32 26.92 5.87
N GLY A 55 -45.52 28.11 6.43
CA GLY A 55 -46.85 28.54 6.87
C GLY A 55 -47.34 27.69 8.03
N ALA A 56 -48.50 27.04 7.88
CA ALA A 56 -49.07 26.15 8.90
C ALA A 56 -48.54 24.71 8.81
N ASP A 57 -47.84 24.35 7.73
CA ASP A 57 -47.44 22.97 7.46
C ASP A 57 -46.06 22.66 8.05
N LEU A 58 -45.97 21.60 8.86
CA LEU A 58 -44.70 21.05 9.30
C LEU A 58 -44.08 20.24 8.15
N VAL A 59 -42.93 20.69 7.65
CA VAL A 59 -42.29 20.17 6.43
C VAL A 59 -40.88 19.62 6.66
N GLY A 60 -40.30 19.77 7.84
CA GLY A 60 -39.01 19.19 8.15
C GLY A 60 -38.74 19.07 9.65
N ALA A 61 -37.83 18.17 10.01
CA ALA A 61 -37.39 17.98 11.38
C ALA A 61 -35.91 17.59 11.45
N ALA A 62 -35.26 17.97 12.54
CA ALA A 62 -33.93 17.53 12.93
C ALA A 62 -33.98 17.02 14.39
N CYS A 63 -33.80 15.71 14.57
CA CYS A 63 -33.86 15.04 15.87
C CYS A 63 -32.43 14.81 16.39
N PHE A 64 -32.14 15.24 17.62
CA PHE A 64 -30.78 15.23 18.16
C PHE A 64 -30.77 15.00 19.68
N SER A 65 -29.58 14.69 20.20
CA SER A 65 -29.35 14.58 21.65
C SER A 65 -28.02 15.17 22.07
N ALA A 66 -27.88 15.52 23.36
CA ALA A 66 -26.60 15.94 23.92
C ALA A 66 -25.62 14.76 24.05
N VAL A 67 -24.32 15.02 23.86
CA VAL A 67 -23.24 14.03 24.02
C VAL A 67 -22.10 14.59 24.86
N TYR A 68 -21.63 13.78 25.80
CA TYR A 68 -20.45 14.03 26.63
C TYR A 68 -19.86 12.70 27.15
N PRO A 69 -18.52 12.56 27.27
CA PRO A 69 -17.50 13.51 26.84
C PRO A 69 -17.25 13.45 25.33
N GLY A 70 -17.09 14.61 24.70
CA GLY A 70 -16.57 14.75 23.35
C GLY A 70 -15.06 15.01 23.30
N PRO A 71 -14.50 15.24 22.09
CA PRO A 71 -13.10 15.63 21.92
C PRO A 71 -12.71 16.81 22.82
N GLY A 72 -11.57 16.69 23.50
CA GLY A 72 -11.12 17.72 24.44
C GLY A 72 -11.96 17.84 25.72
N LEU A 73 -12.74 16.80 26.07
CA LEU A 73 -13.65 16.78 27.23
C LEU A 73 -14.72 17.88 27.17
N THR A 74 -15.21 18.16 25.97
CA THR A 74 -16.23 19.18 25.71
C THR A 74 -17.60 18.57 25.47
N ARG A 75 -18.65 19.39 25.56
CA ARG A 75 -20.04 18.98 25.29
C ARG A 75 -20.37 19.21 23.82
N GLY A 76 -21.19 18.33 23.23
CA GLY A 76 -21.65 18.46 21.86
C GLY A 76 -23.09 17.98 21.69
N LEU A 77 -23.58 18.08 20.46
CA LEU A 77 -24.84 17.46 20.03
C LEU A 77 -24.58 16.34 19.04
N PHE A 78 -25.40 15.30 19.05
CA PHE A 78 -25.44 14.29 18.01
C PHE A 78 -26.77 14.37 17.28
N LEU A 79 -26.74 14.70 15.99
CA LEU A 79 -27.91 14.71 15.13
C LEU A 79 -28.18 13.28 14.65
N LYS A 80 -29.32 12.74 15.09
CA LYS A 80 -29.76 11.38 14.80
C LYS A 80 -30.46 11.29 13.45
N ASP A 81 -31.42 12.18 13.17
CA ASP A 81 -32.17 12.21 11.91
C ASP A 81 -32.39 13.65 11.43
N LEU A 82 -32.28 13.86 10.12
CA LEU A 82 -32.61 15.11 9.44
C LEU A 82 -33.47 14.76 8.23
N PHE A 83 -34.73 15.17 8.25
CA PHE A 83 -35.67 14.88 7.17
C PHE A 83 -36.45 16.12 6.74
N VAL A 84 -36.65 16.26 5.44
CA VAL A 84 -37.48 17.29 4.83
C VAL A 84 -38.44 16.60 3.87
N ALA A 85 -39.73 16.89 4.03
CA ALA A 85 -40.81 16.42 3.19
C ALA A 85 -40.54 16.73 1.72
N GLU A 86 -40.93 15.83 0.82
CA GLU A 86 -40.59 15.93 -0.61
C GLU A 86 -41.01 17.29 -1.21
N ARG A 87 -42.22 17.75 -0.86
CA ARG A 87 -42.82 19.04 -1.27
C ARG A 87 -42.02 20.29 -0.87
N ALA A 88 -41.09 20.16 0.08
CA ALA A 88 -40.25 21.26 0.61
C ALA A 88 -38.75 21.10 0.28
N ARG A 89 -38.35 20.04 -0.44
CA ARG A 89 -36.95 19.83 -0.87
C ARG A 89 -36.53 20.85 -1.92
N GLY A 90 -35.21 21.10 -2.02
CA GLY A 90 -34.64 22.07 -2.95
C GLY A 90 -34.86 23.56 -2.59
N LYS A 91 -35.70 23.85 -1.59
CA LYS A 91 -36.02 25.23 -1.15
C LYS A 91 -35.15 25.76 0.01
N GLY A 92 -34.21 24.94 0.50
CA GLY A 92 -33.27 25.33 1.57
C GLY A 92 -33.66 24.96 3.00
N ALA A 93 -34.80 24.31 3.24
CA ALA A 93 -35.27 23.92 4.58
C ALA A 93 -34.22 23.11 5.39
N GLY A 94 -33.57 22.12 4.77
CA GLY A 94 -32.55 21.31 5.43
C GLY A 94 -31.29 22.10 5.85
N ARG A 95 -30.90 23.09 5.04
CA ARG A 95 -29.79 24.01 5.38
C ARG A 95 -30.15 24.85 6.60
N LEU A 96 -31.36 25.40 6.62
CA LEU A 96 -31.84 26.24 7.73
C LEU A 96 -31.97 25.44 9.03
N LEU A 97 -32.43 24.18 8.97
CA LEU A 97 -32.48 23.28 10.14
C LEU A 97 -31.08 23.08 10.74
N MET A 98 -30.08 22.79 9.91
CA MET A 98 -28.70 22.62 10.37
C MET A 98 -28.10 23.91 10.93
N GLN A 99 -28.40 25.07 10.32
CA GLN A 99 -27.95 26.36 10.82
C GLN A 99 -28.55 26.69 12.19
N GLN A 100 -29.85 26.46 12.38
CA GLN A 100 -30.52 26.66 13.66
C GLN A 100 -30.00 25.69 14.73
N MET A 101 -29.68 24.45 14.35
CA MET A 101 -29.02 23.52 15.26
C MET A 101 -27.63 24.00 15.68
N ALA A 102 -26.86 24.59 14.77
CA ALA A 102 -25.56 25.19 15.07
C ALA A 102 -25.68 26.38 16.03
N THR A 103 -26.67 27.26 15.82
CA THR A 103 -26.98 28.36 16.74
C THR A 103 -27.34 27.82 18.13
N LEU A 104 -28.24 26.84 18.20
CA LEU A 104 -28.64 26.22 19.46
C LEU A 104 -27.47 25.56 20.19
N ALA A 105 -26.57 24.88 19.46
CA ALA A 105 -25.37 24.28 20.03
C ALA A 105 -24.45 25.37 20.64
N ALA A 106 -24.22 26.46 19.92
CA ALA A 106 -23.39 27.57 20.39
C ALA A 106 -23.98 28.25 21.64
N GLU A 107 -25.29 28.51 21.65
CA GLU A 107 -26.00 29.08 22.81
C GLU A 107 -25.90 28.19 24.05
N ARG A 108 -25.86 26.86 23.85
CA ARG A 108 -25.71 25.86 24.92
C ARG A 108 -24.25 25.58 25.31
N GLY A 109 -23.29 26.34 24.77
CA GLY A 109 -21.86 26.14 25.04
C GLY A 109 -21.31 24.81 24.49
N CYS A 110 -21.97 24.21 23.51
CA CYS A 110 -21.47 23.03 22.80
C CYS A 110 -20.41 23.44 21.80
N THR A 111 -19.38 22.61 21.63
CA THR A 111 -18.23 22.90 20.77
C THR A 111 -18.25 22.12 19.45
N PHE A 112 -19.15 21.13 19.32
CA PHE A 112 -19.28 20.32 18.11
C PHE A 112 -20.71 19.79 17.93
N ILE A 113 -21.01 19.42 16.67
CA ILE A 113 -22.17 18.62 16.30
C ILE A 113 -21.68 17.46 15.45
N ASP A 114 -21.98 16.22 15.86
CA ASP A 114 -21.68 15.01 15.08
C ASP A 114 -22.96 14.44 14.46
N TRP A 115 -22.86 13.84 13.28
CA TRP A 115 -23.93 13.08 12.65
C TRP A 115 -23.37 12.06 11.66
N THR A 116 -24.24 11.18 11.16
CA THR A 116 -23.87 10.19 10.15
C THR A 116 -24.76 10.31 8.92
N THR A 117 -24.23 9.92 7.76
CA THR A 117 -25.00 9.79 6.52
C THR A 117 -24.56 8.53 5.79
N GLN A 118 -25.41 7.98 4.95
CA GLN A 118 -25.06 6.82 4.12
C GLN A 118 -24.01 7.22 3.08
N LYS A 119 -23.09 6.31 2.74
CA LYS A 119 -21.92 6.62 1.88
C LYS A 119 -22.33 7.07 0.48
N ASP A 120 -23.43 6.52 -0.01
CA ASP A 120 -24.08 6.71 -1.30
C ASP A 120 -25.12 7.85 -1.32
N ASN A 121 -25.39 8.51 -0.19
CA ASN A 121 -26.30 9.67 -0.14
C ASN A 121 -25.58 10.96 -0.57
N GLU A 122 -25.27 11.07 -1.86
CA GLU A 122 -24.59 12.23 -2.44
C GLU A 122 -25.29 13.58 -2.17
N PRO A 123 -26.63 13.70 -2.27
CA PRO A 123 -27.31 14.96 -1.97
C PRO A 123 -27.10 15.42 -0.52
N ALA A 124 -27.18 14.49 0.45
CA ALA A 124 -26.91 14.81 1.85
C ALA A 124 -25.45 15.20 2.05
N ARG A 125 -24.50 14.45 1.46
CA ARG A 125 -23.06 14.75 1.54
C ARG A 125 -22.72 16.13 0.97
N ALA A 126 -23.33 16.53 -0.14
CA ALA A 126 -23.17 17.86 -0.72
C ALA A 126 -23.68 18.97 0.22
N LEU A 127 -24.85 18.77 0.84
CA LEU A 127 -25.37 19.69 1.86
C LEU A 127 -24.40 19.82 3.04
N HIS A 128 -23.93 18.70 3.60
CA HIS A 128 -23.02 18.69 4.74
C HIS A 128 -21.70 19.40 4.43
N ALA A 129 -21.09 19.12 3.27
CA ALA A 129 -19.88 19.79 2.82
C ALA A 129 -20.08 21.32 2.69
N SER A 130 -21.23 21.75 2.17
CA SER A 130 -21.57 23.17 2.04
C SER A 130 -21.80 23.89 3.37
N LEU A 131 -21.92 23.15 4.48
CA LEU A 131 -22.02 23.69 5.84
C LEU A 131 -20.65 23.72 6.55
N GLY A 132 -19.58 23.29 5.88
CA GLY A 132 -18.23 23.20 6.46
C GLY A 132 -17.98 21.93 7.27
N ALA A 133 -18.87 20.94 7.21
CA ALA A 133 -18.70 19.67 7.91
C ALA A 133 -17.54 18.85 7.33
N ARG A 134 -16.74 18.25 8.21
CA ARG A 134 -15.63 17.37 7.83
C ARG A 134 -16.00 15.92 8.11
N VAL A 135 -15.67 15.02 7.19
CA VAL A 135 -15.89 13.58 7.37
C VAL A 135 -14.95 13.05 8.45
N ARG A 136 -15.49 12.33 9.44
CA ARG A 136 -14.74 11.61 10.48
C ARG A 136 -14.96 10.11 10.28
N SER A 137 -13.96 9.41 9.73
CA SER A 137 -14.09 7.99 9.32
C SER A 137 -13.43 6.99 10.27
N GLU A 138 -13.07 7.41 11.48
CA GLU A 138 -12.24 6.64 12.42
C GLU A 138 -13.04 5.63 13.27
N ASN A 139 -14.39 5.72 13.28
CA ASN A 139 -15.24 4.91 14.15
C ASN A 139 -15.97 3.80 13.37
N ILE A 140 -15.93 2.57 13.91
CA ILE A 140 -16.79 1.47 13.48
C ILE A 140 -18.05 1.48 14.37
N ALA A 141 -19.22 1.60 13.75
CA ALA A 141 -20.50 1.53 14.47
C ALA A 141 -20.87 0.06 14.76
N TYR A 142 -20.97 -0.29 16.04
CA TYR A 142 -21.51 -1.57 16.49
C TYR A 142 -22.96 -1.39 16.95
N ARG A 143 -23.80 -2.41 16.77
CA ARG A 143 -25.17 -2.45 17.29
C ARG A 143 -25.45 -3.81 17.92
N LEU A 144 -25.92 -3.80 19.16
CA LEU A 144 -26.62 -4.92 19.76
C LEU A 144 -28.13 -4.69 19.60
N GLN A 145 -28.84 -5.69 19.12
CA GLN A 145 -30.27 -5.61 18.84
C GLN A 145 -30.95 -6.93 19.21
N ASP A 146 -32.21 -6.85 19.63
CA ASP A 146 -33.10 -7.99 19.92
C ASP A 146 -32.42 -9.05 20.82
N GLN A 147 -32.38 -10.30 20.38
CA GLN A 147 -31.82 -11.41 21.15
C GLN A 147 -30.35 -11.18 21.52
N ALA A 148 -29.54 -10.61 20.62
CA ALA A 148 -28.13 -10.34 20.89
C ALA A 148 -27.93 -9.33 22.02
N LEU A 149 -28.84 -8.36 22.17
CA LEU A 149 -28.84 -7.43 23.30
C LEU A 149 -29.15 -8.16 24.62
N LEU A 150 -30.16 -9.03 24.60
CA LEU A 150 -30.56 -9.83 25.78
C LEU A 150 -29.44 -10.80 26.20
N ASP A 151 -28.78 -11.43 25.24
CA ASP A 151 -27.67 -12.35 25.49
C ASP A 151 -26.45 -11.60 26.08
N ALA A 152 -26.12 -10.43 25.53
CA ALA A 152 -25.06 -9.58 26.07
C ALA A 152 -25.35 -9.14 27.51
N ALA A 153 -26.59 -8.75 27.82
CA ALA A 153 -27.01 -8.38 29.17
C ALA A 153 -26.86 -9.51 30.20
N ARG A 154 -26.95 -10.78 29.75
CA ARG A 154 -26.76 -11.98 30.58
C ARG A 154 -25.29 -12.43 30.66
N GLY A 155 -24.35 -11.68 30.06
CA GLY A 155 -22.96 -12.09 29.92
C GLY A 155 -22.75 -13.28 28.97
N GLN A 156 -23.75 -13.60 28.14
CA GLN A 156 -23.74 -14.70 27.18
C GLN A 156 -23.43 -14.24 25.75
N GLY A 157 -22.91 -13.02 25.59
CA GLY A 157 -22.37 -12.56 24.32
C GLY A 157 -21.32 -13.54 23.83
N ARG A 158 -21.62 -14.28 22.76
CA ARG A 158 -20.64 -15.17 22.14
C ARG A 158 -19.52 -14.31 21.54
N GLU A 159 -18.29 -14.48 22.03
CA GLU A 159 -17.11 -14.00 21.32
C GLU A 159 -17.02 -14.71 19.98
N THR A 160 -17.53 -14.06 18.93
CA THR A 160 -17.15 -14.40 17.56
C THR A 160 -16.30 -13.26 17.00
N ILE A 161 -15.15 -13.05 17.64
CA ILE A 161 -13.97 -12.58 16.92
C ILE A 161 -13.34 -13.85 16.32
N PRO A 162 -13.19 -13.99 15.00
CA PRO A 162 -12.39 -15.08 14.46
C PRO A 162 -10.95 -14.91 14.98
N GLY A 163 -10.55 -15.75 15.94
CA GLY A 163 -9.14 -15.97 16.26
C GLY A 163 -8.55 -15.29 17.51
N SER A 164 -9.29 -15.04 18.58
CA SER A 164 -8.64 -14.69 19.86
C SER A 164 -9.26 -15.38 21.07
N ARG A 165 -8.78 -16.58 21.38
CA ARG A 165 -8.68 -17.06 22.77
C ARG A 165 -7.28 -17.58 23.02
N SER A 166 -6.53 -16.81 23.81
CA SER A 166 -5.33 -17.24 24.50
C SER A 166 -5.77 -17.85 25.83
N GLU A 167 -5.81 -19.18 25.92
CA GLU A 167 -5.78 -19.86 27.21
C GLU A 167 -4.31 -20.13 27.57
N ALA A 168 -3.85 -19.52 28.65
CA ALA A 168 -2.56 -19.86 29.25
C ALA A 168 -2.68 -21.20 29.99
N PRO A 169 -1.83 -22.21 29.72
CA PRO A 169 -1.83 -23.44 30.48
C PRO A 169 -0.99 -23.30 31.76
N GLU A 170 -1.53 -23.86 32.85
CA GLU A 170 -0.88 -24.14 34.13
C GLU A 170 0.54 -24.75 33.98
N PRO A 171 1.49 -24.43 34.88
CA PRO A 171 2.89 -24.80 34.72
C PRO A 171 3.13 -26.29 35.06
N VAL A 172 3.09 -27.15 34.04
CA VAL A 172 3.58 -28.54 34.16
C VAL A 172 5.11 -28.55 34.20
N ARG A 173 5.67 -28.55 35.41
CA ARG A 173 7.09 -28.81 35.67
C ARG A 173 7.45 -30.23 35.21
N GLY A 174 8.13 -30.32 34.06
CA GLY A 174 8.75 -31.58 33.60
C GLY A 174 8.95 -31.70 32.08
N PHE A 175 8.29 -30.88 31.27
CA PHE A 175 8.30 -31.04 29.80
C PHE A 175 9.44 -30.30 29.07
N ARG A 176 10.05 -29.29 29.70
CA ARG A 176 11.03 -28.39 29.05
C ARG A 176 12.30 -29.06 28.53
N ARG A 177 12.76 -30.17 29.12
CA ARG A 177 14.01 -30.82 28.65
C ARG A 177 13.83 -31.72 27.43
N ARG A 178 12.66 -32.31 27.20
CA ARG A 178 12.44 -33.26 26.08
C ARG A 178 12.07 -32.56 24.77
N MET A 179 11.24 -31.52 24.82
CA MET A 179 10.82 -30.75 23.63
C MET A 179 11.96 -29.88 23.07
N ALA A 180 12.76 -29.25 23.93
CA ALA A 180 13.94 -28.47 23.52
C ALA A 180 14.92 -29.31 22.68
N SER A 181 15.14 -30.58 23.04
CA SER A 181 16.02 -31.46 22.27
C SER A 181 15.45 -31.92 20.92
N ARG A 182 14.12 -31.94 20.74
CA ARG A 182 13.48 -32.28 19.45
C ARG A 182 13.39 -31.07 18.52
N VAL A 183 13.09 -29.88 19.06
CA VAL A 183 13.07 -28.62 18.31
C VAL A 183 14.48 -28.23 17.85
N VAL A 184 15.50 -28.39 18.70
CA VAL A 184 16.90 -28.16 18.32
C VAL A 184 17.38 -29.16 17.26
N ARG A 185 16.98 -30.44 17.34
CA ARG A 185 17.29 -31.45 16.33
C ARG A 185 16.55 -31.23 15.01
N GLN A 186 15.28 -30.82 15.03
CA GLN A 186 14.52 -30.45 13.84
C GLN A 186 15.04 -29.16 13.21
N GLY A 187 15.41 -28.16 14.01
CA GLY A 187 16.07 -26.94 13.55
C GLY A 187 17.43 -27.20 12.90
N ALA A 188 18.24 -28.09 13.46
CA ALA A 188 19.50 -28.53 12.85
C ALA A 188 19.29 -29.29 11.52
N ARG A 189 18.20 -30.07 11.41
CA ARG A 189 17.83 -30.80 10.18
C ARG A 189 17.27 -29.88 9.08
N LEU A 190 16.51 -28.85 9.46
CA LEU A 190 16.06 -27.80 8.52
C LEU A 190 17.24 -26.93 8.05
N HIS A 191 18.18 -26.62 8.95
CA HIS A 191 19.41 -25.91 8.60
C HIS A 191 20.29 -26.72 7.64
N SER A 192 20.37 -28.05 7.79
CA SER A 192 21.14 -28.91 6.87
C SER A 192 20.48 -29.10 5.50
N ILE A 193 19.14 -29.10 5.42
CA ILE A 193 18.41 -29.10 4.14
C ILE A 193 18.60 -27.75 3.41
N GLY A 194 18.50 -26.63 4.12
CA GLY A 194 18.74 -25.29 3.55
C GLY A 194 20.17 -25.10 3.03
N ALA A 195 21.16 -25.71 3.70
CA ALA A 195 22.55 -25.67 3.29
C ALA A 195 22.87 -26.57 2.06
N THR A 196 22.10 -27.65 1.84
CA THR A 196 22.37 -28.62 0.75
C THR A 196 21.54 -28.38 -0.50
N ARG A 197 20.35 -27.76 -0.38
CA ARG A 197 19.46 -27.43 -1.52
C ARG A 197 18.89 -26.01 -1.38
N PRO A 198 19.72 -24.96 -1.58
CA PRO A 198 19.30 -23.57 -1.34
C PRO A 198 18.10 -23.16 -2.20
N LEU A 199 18.02 -23.60 -3.46
CA LEU A 199 16.89 -23.29 -4.35
C LEU A 199 15.56 -23.82 -3.81
N VAL A 200 15.55 -25.07 -3.32
CA VAL A 200 14.34 -25.70 -2.74
C VAL A 200 13.92 -24.96 -1.47
N ALA A 201 14.88 -24.59 -0.63
CA ALA A 201 14.61 -23.82 0.58
C ALA A 201 14.03 -22.43 0.26
N THR A 202 14.58 -21.74 -0.74
CA THR A 202 14.05 -20.45 -1.19
C THR A 202 12.64 -20.59 -1.76
N LEU A 203 12.37 -21.60 -2.59
CA LEU A 203 11.02 -21.85 -3.11
C LEU A 203 10.03 -22.12 -1.96
N PHE A 204 10.42 -22.95 -0.99
CA PHE A 204 9.60 -23.22 0.19
C PHE A 204 9.30 -21.95 0.99
N VAL A 205 10.31 -21.10 1.26
CA VAL A 205 10.11 -19.80 1.94
C VAL A 205 9.20 -18.89 1.11
N THR A 206 9.36 -18.86 -0.21
CA THR A 206 8.52 -18.07 -1.12
C THR A 206 7.06 -18.52 -1.04
N THR A 207 6.81 -19.84 -1.02
CA THR A 207 5.48 -20.41 -0.85
C THR A 207 4.90 -20.07 0.51
N LEU A 208 5.67 -20.21 1.60
CA LEU A 208 5.21 -19.86 2.95
C LEU A 208 4.84 -18.38 3.06
N LEU A 209 5.66 -17.48 2.52
CA LEU A 209 5.36 -16.05 2.50
C LEU A 209 4.11 -15.76 1.66
N SER A 210 3.96 -16.41 0.52
CA SER A 210 2.76 -16.29 -0.33
C SER A 210 1.50 -16.72 0.43
N ILE A 211 1.53 -17.87 1.09
CA ILE A 211 0.42 -18.36 1.92
C ILE A 211 0.14 -17.41 3.07
N LEU A 212 1.18 -16.90 3.76
CA LEU A 212 1.03 -15.95 4.87
C LEU A 212 0.27 -14.70 4.44
N PHE A 213 0.67 -14.06 3.34
CA PHE A 213 0.03 -12.82 2.88
C PHE A 213 -1.32 -13.03 2.20
N MET A 214 -1.61 -14.23 1.70
CA MET A 214 -2.95 -14.60 1.26
C MET A 214 -3.89 -14.88 2.44
N ALA A 215 -3.40 -15.55 3.49
CA ALA A 215 -4.20 -15.90 4.66
C ALA A 215 -4.41 -14.71 5.61
N TRP A 216 -3.42 -13.82 5.71
CA TRP A 216 -3.47 -12.65 6.58
C TRP A 216 -3.07 -11.36 5.83
N PRO A 217 -3.91 -10.89 4.89
CA PRO A 217 -3.59 -9.70 4.10
C PRO A 217 -3.58 -8.40 4.93
N ALA A 218 -4.21 -8.40 6.11
CA ALA A 218 -4.16 -7.27 7.03
C ALA A 218 -2.74 -6.91 7.51
N LEU A 219 -1.76 -7.81 7.36
CA LEU A 219 -0.36 -7.53 7.71
C LEU A 219 0.22 -6.42 6.82
N ASP A 220 -0.13 -6.41 5.54
CA ASP A 220 0.30 -5.36 4.60
C ASP A 220 -0.24 -3.99 5.02
N ILE A 221 -1.52 -3.93 5.41
CA ILE A 221 -2.17 -2.71 5.90
C ILE A 221 -1.53 -2.27 7.22
N ALA A 222 -1.35 -3.18 8.18
CA ALA A 222 -0.79 -2.86 9.48
C ALA A 222 0.63 -2.27 9.37
N VAL A 223 1.47 -2.86 8.52
CA VAL A 223 2.84 -2.38 8.30
C VAL A 223 2.83 -1.04 7.57
N ALA A 224 2.01 -0.87 6.54
CA ALA A 224 1.89 0.42 5.84
C ALA A 224 1.37 1.54 6.77
N HIS A 225 0.40 1.23 7.63
CA HIS A 225 -0.18 2.18 8.57
C HIS A 225 0.83 2.73 9.58
N ALA A 226 1.85 1.96 9.94
CA ALA A 226 2.93 2.43 10.82
C ALA A 226 3.72 3.62 10.24
N PHE A 227 3.63 3.87 8.92
CA PHE A 227 4.32 4.96 8.23
C PHE A 227 3.40 6.07 7.73
N TYR A 228 2.09 5.93 7.95
CA TYR A 228 1.08 6.91 7.54
C TYR A 228 0.69 7.82 8.70
N ILE A 229 0.73 9.13 8.47
CA ILE A 229 0.28 10.14 9.42
C ILE A 229 -0.87 10.93 8.77
N HIS A 230 -2.05 10.96 9.38
CA HIS A 230 -3.27 11.48 8.75
C HIS A 230 -3.12 12.92 8.21
N GLN A 231 -2.33 13.77 8.86
CA GLN A 231 -2.12 15.17 8.44
C GLN A 231 -1.09 15.31 7.30
N TYR A 232 -0.15 14.37 7.17
CA TYR A 232 1.01 14.50 6.29
C TYR A 232 1.14 13.37 5.24
N GLY A 233 0.24 12.39 5.27
CA GLY A 233 0.33 11.19 4.43
C GLY A 233 1.47 10.26 4.83
N PHE A 234 1.98 9.50 3.87
CA PHE A 234 3.13 8.62 4.07
C PHE A 234 4.41 9.43 4.24
N ASN A 235 5.08 9.21 5.38
CA ASN A 235 6.38 9.78 5.75
C ASN A 235 6.52 11.32 5.86
N GLY A 236 5.43 12.08 5.89
CA GLY A 236 5.39 13.52 6.23
C GLY A 236 6.70 14.34 6.10
N PRO A 237 7.23 14.96 7.18
CA PRO A 237 8.43 15.82 7.10
C PRO A 237 9.74 15.10 6.70
N ALA A 238 9.80 13.77 6.75
CA ALA A 238 11.01 13.00 6.48
C ALA A 238 11.14 12.53 5.01
N VAL A 239 10.21 12.95 4.14
CA VAL A 239 10.19 12.62 2.71
C VAL A 239 11.50 12.99 2.00
N GLU A 240 12.14 14.11 2.32
CA GLU A 240 13.37 14.53 1.63
C GLU A 240 14.53 13.54 1.85
N LEU A 241 14.75 13.12 3.10
CA LEU A 241 15.80 12.17 3.44
C LEU A 241 15.52 10.80 2.80
N LEU A 242 14.28 10.33 2.84
CA LEU A 242 13.91 9.06 2.21
C LEU A 242 14.07 9.09 0.69
N GLN A 243 13.72 10.20 0.06
CA GLN A 243 13.93 10.38 -1.38
C GLN A 243 15.42 10.41 -1.67
N LEU A 244 16.24 11.11 -0.89
CA LEU A 244 17.69 11.12 -1.07
C LEU A 244 18.28 9.71 -0.99
N ILE A 245 17.94 8.95 0.06
CA ILE A 245 18.38 7.55 0.23
C ILE A 245 17.98 6.71 -0.98
N ARG A 246 16.74 6.87 -1.47
CA ARG A 246 16.24 6.16 -2.65
C ARG A 246 17.02 6.52 -3.92
N HIS A 247 17.25 7.80 -4.20
CA HIS A 247 18.00 8.23 -5.39
C HIS A 247 19.44 7.72 -5.35
N ILE A 248 20.12 7.83 -4.19
CA ILE A 248 21.45 7.25 -4.01
C ILE A 248 21.43 5.75 -4.28
N GLY A 249 20.42 5.04 -3.77
CA GLY A 249 20.22 3.62 -4.05
C GLY A 249 20.15 3.30 -5.54
N GLN A 250 19.32 4.02 -6.29
CA GLN A 250 19.19 3.86 -7.74
C GLN A 250 20.53 4.13 -8.47
N TYR A 251 21.28 5.15 -8.08
CA TYR A 251 22.60 5.42 -8.66
C TYR A 251 23.60 4.32 -8.35
N ILE A 252 23.58 3.73 -7.15
CA ILE A 252 24.41 2.58 -6.80
C ILE A 252 24.06 1.37 -7.68
N GLU A 253 22.77 1.09 -7.87
CA GLU A 253 22.31 0.00 -8.75
C GLU A 253 22.81 0.16 -10.18
N ILE A 254 22.68 1.37 -10.74
CA ILE A 254 23.19 1.72 -12.08
C ILE A 254 24.72 1.58 -12.12
N ALA A 255 25.44 2.10 -11.11
CA ALA A 255 26.89 2.03 -11.05
C ALA A 255 27.39 0.58 -10.98
N VAL A 256 26.70 -0.30 -10.25
CA VAL A 256 27.00 -1.74 -10.21
C VAL A 256 26.77 -2.37 -11.59
N LEU A 257 25.64 -2.10 -12.25
CA LEU A 257 25.37 -2.62 -13.59
C LEU A 257 26.42 -2.17 -14.62
N VAL A 258 26.75 -0.87 -14.63
CA VAL A 258 27.80 -0.32 -15.49
C VAL A 258 29.15 -0.94 -15.16
N GLY A 259 29.48 -1.09 -13.88
CA GLY A 259 30.72 -1.73 -13.43
C GLY A 259 30.84 -3.20 -13.87
N LEU A 260 29.73 -3.95 -13.91
CA LEU A 260 29.69 -5.32 -14.41
C LEU A 260 29.89 -5.41 -15.93
N LEU A 261 29.41 -4.41 -16.69
CA LEU A 261 29.55 -4.36 -18.15
C LEU A 261 30.89 -3.76 -18.60
N LEU A 262 31.54 -2.97 -17.74
CA LEU A 262 32.79 -2.28 -18.05
C LEU A 262 33.92 -3.21 -18.53
N PRO A 263 34.16 -4.41 -17.96
CA PRO A 263 35.18 -5.32 -18.49
C PRO A 263 34.94 -5.75 -19.94
N LEU A 264 33.67 -5.92 -20.35
CA LEU A 264 33.32 -6.27 -21.74
C LEU A 264 33.63 -5.08 -22.67
N LEU A 265 33.26 -3.87 -22.27
CA LEU A 265 33.54 -2.65 -23.02
C LEU A 265 35.06 -2.41 -23.13
N LEU A 266 35.80 -2.54 -22.03
CA LEU A 266 37.26 -2.40 -22.03
C LEU A 266 37.91 -3.46 -22.92
N LYS A 267 37.43 -4.71 -22.91
CA LYS A 267 37.92 -5.75 -23.82
C LYS A 267 37.63 -5.42 -25.29
N LEU A 268 36.47 -4.85 -25.61
CA LEU A 268 36.12 -4.41 -26.96
C LEU A 268 37.05 -3.28 -27.42
N LEU A 269 37.33 -2.31 -26.54
CA LEU A 269 38.20 -1.18 -26.83
C LEU A 269 39.67 -1.56 -26.88
N LEU A 270 40.13 -2.49 -26.04
CA LEU A 270 41.51 -2.98 -25.90
C LEU A 270 41.61 -4.48 -26.25
N PRO A 271 41.40 -4.88 -27.52
CA PRO A 271 41.17 -6.29 -27.88
C PRO A 271 42.34 -7.24 -27.61
N ARG A 272 43.57 -6.71 -27.46
CA ARG A 272 44.79 -7.49 -27.20
C ARG A 272 45.01 -7.81 -25.72
N THR A 273 44.33 -7.11 -24.81
CA THR A 273 44.45 -7.39 -23.36
C THR A 273 43.57 -8.56 -22.98
N ARG A 274 43.89 -9.24 -21.87
CA ARG A 274 42.94 -10.20 -21.27
C ARG A 274 41.80 -9.46 -20.58
N MET A 275 40.64 -10.11 -20.47
CA MET A 275 39.53 -9.53 -19.70
C MET A 275 39.95 -9.38 -18.23
N LEU A 276 39.79 -8.16 -17.70
CA LEU A 276 40.25 -7.83 -16.35
C LEU A 276 39.14 -8.08 -15.33
N VAL A 277 39.55 -8.54 -14.14
CA VAL A 277 38.74 -8.69 -12.92
C VAL A 277 37.67 -9.80 -12.99
N LEU A 278 36.75 -9.75 -13.95
CA LEU A 278 35.62 -10.69 -14.04
C LEU A 278 35.77 -11.62 -15.25
N LYS A 279 35.23 -12.83 -15.14
CA LYS A 279 35.08 -13.81 -16.23
C LYS A 279 33.78 -13.56 -16.99
N ALA A 280 33.71 -14.01 -18.25
CA ALA A 280 32.52 -13.79 -19.08
C ALA A 280 31.26 -14.44 -18.48
N ARG A 281 31.37 -15.65 -17.92
CA ARG A 281 30.28 -16.31 -17.21
C ARG A 281 29.77 -15.51 -16.01
N GLU A 282 30.63 -14.78 -15.31
CA GLU A 282 30.27 -14.03 -14.11
C GLU A 282 29.46 -12.79 -14.47
N ILE A 283 29.85 -12.13 -15.57
CA ILE A 283 29.10 -11.02 -16.15
C ILE A 283 27.76 -11.52 -16.72
N PHE A 284 27.78 -12.62 -17.47
CA PHE A 284 26.57 -13.23 -18.03
C PHE A 284 25.59 -13.68 -16.93
N PHE A 285 26.12 -14.23 -15.83
CA PHE A 285 25.34 -14.55 -14.64
C PHE A 285 24.70 -13.30 -14.04
N ALA A 286 25.51 -12.29 -13.68
CA ALA A 286 24.99 -11.12 -12.97
C ALA A 286 24.00 -10.32 -13.83
N VAL A 287 24.35 -10.03 -15.09
CA VAL A 287 23.48 -9.30 -16.03
C VAL A 287 22.26 -10.14 -16.40
N GLY A 288 22.42 -11.45 -16.60
CA GLY A 288 21.29 -12.35 -16.90
C GLY A 288 20.27 -12.39 -15.77
N VAL A 289 20.71 -12.42 -14.50
CA VAL A 289 19.79 -12.29 -13.35
C VAL A 289 19.08 -10.93 -13.37
N PHE A 290 19.77 -9.83 -13.68
CA PHE A 290 19.14 -8.50 -13.78
C PHE A 290 18.04 -8.47 -14.84
N LEU A 291 18.33 -9.01 -16.04
CA LEU A 291 17.40 -9.02 -17.15
C LEU A 291 16.20 -9.94 -16.89
N ILE A 292 16.41 -11.10 -16.28
CA ILE A 292 15.35 -12.09 -16.05
C ILE A 292 14.52 -11.74 -14.81
N GLY A 293 15.17 -11.48 -13.67
CA GLY A 293 14.49 -11.23 -12.40
C GLY A 293 13.84 -9.86 -12.37
N PRO A 294 14.59 -8.78 -12.09
CA PRO A 294 14.05 -7.42 -12.11
C PRO A 294 13.45 -7.01 -13.46
N GLY A 295 14.14 -7.26 -14.57
CA GLY A 295 13.71 -6.80 -15.90
C GLY A 295 12.41 -7.47 -16.37
N LEU A 296 12.47 -8.78 -16.64
CA LEU A 296 11.35 -9.52 -17.22
C LEU A 296 10.29 -9.89 -16.18
N ILE A 297 10.65 -10.63 -15.12
CA ILE A 297 9.67 -11.19 -14.19
C ILE A 297 8.99 -10.08 -13.39
N VAL A 298 9.77 -9.17 -12.80
CA VAL A 298 9.19 -8.14 -11.93
C VAL A 298 8.57 -7.00 -12.74
N ASN A 299 9.34 -6.33 -13.59
CA ASN A 299 8.82 -5.19 -14.34
C ASN A 299 8.00 -5.60 -15.57
N GLY A 300 8.43 -6.58 -16.37
CA GLY A 300 7.70 -6.98 -17.58
C GLY A 300 6.48 -7.89 -17.38
N ILE A 301 6.33 -8.53 -16.22
CA ILE A 301 5.20 -9.44 -15.93
C ILE A 301 4.41 -8.97 -14.71
N PHE A 302 5.01 -8.88 -13.53
CA PHE A 302 4.22 -8.54 -12.35
C PHE A 302 3.68 -7.10 -12.42
N LYS A 303 4.52 -6.11 -12.73
CA LYS A 303 4.09 -4.70 -12.74
C LYS A 303 2.98 -4.40 -13.75
N ASP A 304 3.03 -5.02 -14.91
CA ASP A 304 2.13 -4.72 -16.02
C ASP A 304 0.79 -5.46 -15.92
N TYR A 305 0.74 -6.60 -15.22
CA TYR A 305 -0.44 -7.50 -15.25
C TYR A 305 -1.12 -7.71 -13.90
N TRP A 306 -0.56 -7.25 -12.77
CA TRP A 306 -1.20 -7.45 -11.46
C TRP A 306 -2.27 -6.40 -11.11
N GLY A 307 -2.05 -5.15 -11.52
CA GLY A 307 -2.95 -4.01 -11.29
C GLY A 307 -3.28 -3.71 -9.82
N ARG A 308 -2.40 -4.12 -8.88
CA ARG A 308 -2.49 -3.84 -7.44
C ARG A 308 -2.16 -2.37 -7.15
N ALA A 309 -3.11 -1.63 -6.58
CA ALA A 309 -2.89 -0.25 -6.15
C ALA A 309 -1.83 -0.15 -5.04
N ARG A 310 -1.11 0.98 -4.97
CA ARG A 310 -0.08 1.23 -3.95
C ARG A 310 -0.72 1.66 -2.62
N PRO A 311 -0.02 1.48 -1.48
CA PRO A 311 -0.52 1.91 -0.18
C PRO A 311 -0.99 3.38 -0.16
N ARG A 312 -0.23 4.31 -0.72
CA ARG A 312 -0.61 5.74 -0.75
C ARG A 312 -1.86 6.06 -1.58
N ASP A 313 -2.29 5.14 -2.44
CA ASP A 313 -3.36 5.35 -3.40
C ASP A 313 -4.67 4.66 -2.97
N ILE A 314 -4.67 3.87 -1.88
CA ILE A 314 -5.86 3.16 -1.39
C ILE A 314 -6.67 3.95 -0.35
N LEU A 315 -7.97 3.64 -0.25
CA LEU A 315 -8.94 4.31 0.62
C LEU A 315 -8.51 4.38 2.09
N GLN A 316 -7.86 3.33 2.61
CA GLN A 316 -7.37 3.25 4.00
C GLN A 316 -6.36 4.34 4.35
N PHE A 317 -5.67 4.90 3.34
CA PHE A 317 -4.63 5.91 3.51
C PHE A 317 -4.93 7.20 2.74
N GLY A 318 -6.22 7.50 2.54
CA GLY A 318 -6.68 8.76 1.93
C GLY A 318 -6.67 8.78 0.40
N GLY A 319 -6.37 7.65 -0.25
CA GLY A 319 -6.47 7.49 -1.70
C GLY A 319 -7.89 7.16 -2.18
N GLN A 320 -8.01 6.73 -3.45
CA GLN A 320 -9.30 6.43 -4.10
C GLN A 320 -9.47 4.94 -4.46
N GLN A 321 -8.39 4.15 -4.40
CA GLN A 321 -8.37 2.76 -4.85
C GLN A 321 -8.72 1.78 -3.72
N HIS A 322 -9.16 0.59 -4.06
CA HIS A 322 -9.41 -0.48 -3.09
C HIS A 322 -8.14 -1.30 -2.83
N PHE A 323 -7.93 -1.69 -1.57
CA PHE A 323 -6.88 -2.64 -1.22
C PHE A 323 -7.15 -4.02 -1.81
N SER A 324 -6.17 -4.58 -2.52
CA SER A 324 -6.14 -5.99 -2.94
C SER A 324 -5.00 -6.75 -2.22
N PRO A 325 -5.23 -8.00 -1.78
CA PRO A 325 -4.19 -8.86 -1.22
C PRO A 325 -3.07 -9.20 -2.20
N ALA A 326 -1.93 -9.66 -1.67
CA ALA A 326 -0.90 -10.31 -2.48
C ALA A 326 -1.51 -11.48 -3.25
N TRP A 327 -1.08 -11.68 -4.50
CA TRP A 327 -1.60 -12.70 -5.43
C TRP A 327 -3.03 -12.52 -5.96
N PHE A 328 -3.74 -11.46 -5.56
CA PHE A 328 -5.03 -11.13 -6.14
C PHE A 328 -4.87 -10.15 -7.32
N PHE A 329 -5.40 -10.51 -8.49
CA PHE A 329 -5.42 -9.64 -9.66
C PHE A 329 -6.44 -8.53 -9.48
N SER A 330 -6.06 -7.29 -9.77
CA SER A 330 -6.98 -6.15 -9.71
C SER A 330 -6.80 -5.23 -10.92
N ASN A 331 -7.74 -4.30 -11.10
CA ASN A 331 -7.74 -3.28 -12.15
C ASN A 331 -7.64 -1.86 -11.55
N GLN A 332 -6.97 -1.73 -10.42
CA GLN A 332 -6.93 -0.51 -9.60
C GLN A 332 -5.70 0.36 -9.92
N CYS A 333 -4.92 -0.04 -10.92
CA CYS A 333 -3.69 0.62 -11.33
C CYS A 333 -3.36 0.25 -12.78
N ASP A 334 -3.01 1.26 -13.59
CA ASP A 334 -2.74 1.11 -15.02
C ASP A 334 -1.25 0.91 -15.34
N ASP A 335 -0.34 1.52 -14.57
CA ASP A 335 1.10 1.41 -14.78
C ASP A 335 1.87 1.52 -13.45
N ASN A 336 3.04 0.88 -13.40
CA ASN A 336 3.99 0.90 -12.30
C ASN A 336 3.35 0.52 -10.96
N CYS A 337 2.54 -0.55 -10.98
CA CYS A 337 1.71 -0.98 -9.87
C CYS A 337 2.50 -1.50 -8.66
N SER A 338 1.81 -1.78 -7.55
CA SER A 338 2.46 -2.14 -6.29
C SER A 338 3.10 -3.53 -6.33
N PHE A 339 2.43 -4.52 -6.91
CA PHE A 339 2.88 -5.91 -6.84
C PHE A 339 3.72 -6.30 -8.07
N VAL A 340 4.91 -6.86 -7.95
CA VAL A 340 5.82 -6.80 -6.78
C VAL A 340 6.80 -5.64 -6.92
N SER A 341 7.56 -5.33 -5.86
CA SER A 341 8.44 -4.16 -5.85
C SER A 341 9.61 -4.27 -6.84
N GLY A 342 9.57 -3.47 -7.90
CA GLY A 342 10.63 -3.33 -8.90
C GLY A 342 11.96 -2.89 -8.29
N GLU A 343 11.96 -1.76 -7.57
CA GLU A 343 13.15 -1.24 -6.88
C GLU A 343 13.63 -2.18 -5.76
N GLY A 344 12.71 -2.88 -5.07
CA GLY A 344 13.11 -3.92 -4.12
C GLY A 344 13.85 -5.06 -4.80
N SER A 345 13.42 -5.46 -6.00
CA SER A 345 14.04 -6.53 -6.77
C SER A 345 15.41 -6.15 -7.34
N THR A 346 15.59 -4.91 -7.83
CA THR A 346 16.88 -4.40 -8.34
C THR A 346 17.86 -4.18 -7.21
N ALA A 347 17.42 -3.67 -6.06
CA ALA A 347 18.29 -3.53 -4.90
C ALA A 347 18.75 -4.90 -4.37
N PHE A 348 17.85 -5.89 -4.32
CA PHE A 348 18.20 -7.25 -3.91
C PHE A 348 19.05 -7.99 -4.94
N TRP A 349 18.96 -7.64 -6.24
CA TRP A 349 19.81 -8.21 -7.28
C TRP A 349 21.31 -8.02 -6.99
N ILE A 350 21.72 -6.94 -6.32
CA ILE A 350 23.14 -6.70 -5.97
C ILE A 350 23.74 -7.85 -5.12
N VAL A 351 22.93 -8.68 -4.46
CA VAL A 351 23.37 -9.92 -3.80
C VAL A 351 24.16 -10.85 -4.73
N VAL A 352 23.99 -10.75 -6.07
CA VAL A 352 24.83 -11.47 -7.04
C VAL A 352 26.33 -11.27 -6.77
N LEU A 353 26.75 -10.10 -6.29
CA LEU A 353 28.16 -9.78 -5.99
C LEU A 353 28.80 -10.75 -4.99
N VAL A 354 28.02 -11.40 -4.14
CA VAL A 354 28.49 -12.46 -3.23
C VAL A 354 29.19 -13.59 -3.98
N PHE A 355 28.74 -13.89 -5.20
CA PHE A 355 29.34 -14.94 -6.04
C PHE A 355 30.56 -14.46 -6.82
N LEU A 356 30.76 -13.14 -6.94
CA LEU A 356 31.86 -12.52 -7.67
C LEU A 356 33.06 -12.20 -6.76
N VAL A 357 32.86 -12.11 -5.43
CA VAL A 357 33.93 -11.84 -4.47
C VAL A 357 34.61 -13.13 -3.95
N PRO A 358 35.88 -13.03 -3.49
CA PRO A 358 36.58 -14.15 -2.86
C PRO A 358 35.85 -14.67 -1.59
N PRO A 359 35.98 -15.96 -1.23
CA PRO A 359 35.28 -16.57 -0.10
C PRO A 359 35.38 -15.81 1.23
N ARG A 360 36.54 -15.21 1.52
CA ARG A 360 36.79 -14.41 2.74
C ARG A 360 35.88 -13.18 2.88
N TRP A 361 35.43 -12.60 1.76
CA TRP A 361 34.57 -11.40 1.76
C TRP A 361 33.08 -11.73 1.71
N ARG A 362 32.70 -12.96 1.37
CA ARG A 362 31.29 -13.32 1.11
C ARG A 362 30.34 -12.96 2.25
N LYS A 363 30.72 -13.20 3.51
CA LYS A 363 29.88 -12.86 4.66
C LYS A 363 29.63 -11.36 4.77
N ALA A 364 30.69 -10.55 4.59
CA ALA A 364 30.59 -9.10 4.60
C ALA A 364 29.74 -8.60 3.42
N THR A 365 29.94 -9.17 2.23
CA THR A 365 29.16 -8.83 1.03
C THR A 365 27.69 -9.20 1.19
N VAL A 366 27.35 -10.36 1.77
CA VAL A 366 25.96 -10.71 2.07
C VAL A 366 25.35 -9.64 2.97
N LEU A 367 25.97 -9.36 4.12
CA LEU A 367 25.45 -8.38 5.07
C LEU A 367 25.26 -6.99 4.45
N ALA A 368 26.26 -6.52 3.70
CA ALA A 368 26.21 -5.21 3.05
C ALA A 368 25.11 -5.15 1.97
N THR A 369 25.01 -6.15 1.10
CA THR A 369 24.04 -6.15 -0.01
C THR A 369 22.61 -6.39 0.47
N THR A 370 22.39 -7.28 1.44
CA THR A 370 21.06 -7.46 2.05
C THR A 370 20.66 -6.26 2.90
N GLY A 371 21.62 -5.63 3.60
CA GLY A 371 21.38 -4.39 4.34
C GLY A 371 21.02 -3.23 3.41
N PHE A 372 21.73 -3.09 2.28
CA PHE A 372 21.38 -2.14 1.23
C PHE A 372 19.97 -2.37 0.68
N ALA A 373 19.66 -3.62 0.30
CA ALA A 373 18.33 -3.98 -0.18
C ALA A 373 17.25 -3.66 0.85
N ALA A 374 17.50 -3.96 2.14
CA ALA A 374 16.59 -3.65 3.24
C ALA A 374 16.33 -2.15 3.35
N THR A 375 17.39 -1.34 3.30
CA THR A 375 17.30 0.12 3.36
C THR A 375 16.49 0.68 2.19
N VAL A 376 16.82 0.30 0.95
CA VAL A 376 16.07 0.75 -0.24
C VAL A 376 14.60 0.33 -0.13
N SER A 377 14.35 -0.93 0.23
CA SER A 377 12.98 -1.45 0.34
C SER A 377 12.19 -0.80 1.48
N PHE A 378 12.85 -0.48 2.59
CA PHE A 378 12.25 0.29 3.68
C PHE A 378 11.77 1.65 3.18
N THR A 379 12.57 2.36 2.39
CA THR A 379 12.13 3.66 1.84
C THR A 379 10.84 3.52 1.00
N ARG A 380 10.68 2.39 0.29
CA ARG A 380 9.50 2.14 -0.56
C ARG A 380 8.24 1.87 0.24
N ILE A 381 8.36 1.14 1.35
CA ILE A 381 7.24 0.94 2.28
C ILE A 381 6.90 2.24 2.99
N ALA A 382 7.93 2.93 3.51
CA ALA A 382 7.77 4.14 4.29
C ALA A 382 7.14 5.29 3.50
N MET A 383 7.42 5.41 2.20
CA MET A 383 6.80 6.38 1.28
C MET A 383 5.44 5.92 0.72
N GLY A 384 4.90 4.79 1.18
CA GLY A 384 3.62 4.24 0.70
C GLY A 384 3.65 3.78 -0.75
N GLY A 385 4.83 3.47 -1.28
CA GLY A 385 5.02 3.01 -2.66
C GLY A 385 4.77 1.52 -2.85
N HIS A 386 4.98 0.72 -1.79
CA HIS A 386 4.84 -0.74 -1.82
C HIS A 386 4.39 -1.29 -0.46
N PHE A 387 3.61 -2.36 -0.46
CA PHE A 387 3.31 -3.13 0.74
C PHE A 387 4.50 -4.01 1.16
N LEU A 388 4.46 -4.55 2.37
CA LEU A 388 5.51 -5.45 2.88
C LEU A 388 5.63 -6.72 2.02
N SER A 389 4.49 -7.30 1.63
CA SER A 389 4.46 -8.49 0.76
C SER A 389 5.11 -8.23 -0.59
N ASP A 390 4.87 -7.07 -1.20
CA ASP A 390 5.44 -6.68 -2.49
C ASP A 390 6.98 -6.70 -2.46
N VAL A 391 7.57 -6.30 -1.33
CA VAL A 391 9.02 -6.28 -1.13
C VAL A 391 9.57 -7.67 -0.85
N LEU A 392 8.99 -8.39 0.12
CA LEU A 392 9.52 -9.69 0.53
C LEU A 392 9.40 -10.73 -0.59
N LEU A 393 8.30 -10.70 -1.36
CA LEU A 393 8.12 -11.58 -2.51
C LEU A 393 9.06 -11.19 -3.66
N SER A 394 9.33 -9.90 -3.89
CA SER A 394 10.29 -9.51 -4.92
C SER A 394 11.71 -9.98 -4.62
N TRP A 395 12.14 -9.93 -3.36
CA TRP A 395 13.42 -10.51 -2.93
C TRP A 395 13.47 -12.02 -3.14
N CYS A 396 12.39 -12.72 -2.80
CA CYS A 396 12.28 -14.16 -2.98
C CYS A 396 12.38 -14.56 -4.45
N PHE A 397 11.64 -13.90 -5.34
CA PHE A 397 11.71 -14.17 -6.77
C PHE A 397 13.10 -13.89 -7.34
N THR A 398 13.71 -12.76 -6.97
CA THR A 398 15.09 -12.45 -7.39
C THR A 398 16.06 -13.50 -6.87
N LEU A 399 15.92 -13.98 -5.63
CA LEU A 399 16.78 -15.04 -5.08
C LEU A 399 16.61 -16.37 -5.81
N VAL A 400 15.39 -16.75 -6.18
CA VAL A 400 15.12 -17.93 -7.02
C VAL A 400 15.89 -17.82 -8.33
N VAL A 401 15.79 -16.67 -9.02
CA VAL A 401 16.51 -16.43 -10.28
C VAL A 401 18.03 -16.47 -10.08
N ILE A 402 18.55 -15.85 -9.01
CA ILE A 402 19.97 -15.91 -8.65
C ILE A 402 20.44 -17.35 -8.52
N LEU A 403 19.72 -18.18 -7.75
CA LEU A 403 20.13 -19.55 -7.47
C LEU A 403 20.02 -20.45 -8.71
N MET A 404 18.97 -20.28 -9.53
CA MET A 404 18.83 -20.96 -10.81
C MET A 404 19.96 -20.57 -11.77
N MET A 405 20.20 -19.28 -11.95
CA MET A 405 21.25 -18.77 -12.84
C MET A 405 22.64 -19.19 -12.37
N LYS A 406 22.89 -19.27 -11.06
CA LYS A 406 24.15 -19.79 -10.52
C LYS A 406 24.36 -21.24 -10.98
N GLN A 407 23.33 -22.08 -10.82
CA GLN A 407 23.40 -23.49 -11.19
C GLN A 407 23.63 -23.68 -12.69
N PHE A 408 22.92 -22.95 -13.54
CA PHE A 408 23.04 -23.11 -15.00
C PHE A 408 24.27 -22.42 -15.59
N VAL A 409 24.65 -21.24 -15.10
CA VAL A 409 25.71 -20.41 -15.69
C VAL A 409 27.04 -20.59 -14.99
N LEU A 410 27.10 -20.38 -13.68
CA LEU A 410 28.38 -20.44 -12.95
C LEU A 410 28.88 -21.88 -12.81
N ASP A 411 27.99 -22.78 -12.39
CA ASP A 411 28.31 -24.19 -12.16
C ASP A 411 28.22 -25.02 -13.46
N GLY A 412 27.32 -24.65 -14.38
CA GLY A 412 27.00 -25.45 -15.57
C GLY A 412 27.83 -25.16 -16.82
N LEU A 413 28.30 -23.92 -17.05
CA LEU A 413 29.04 -23.59 -18.28
C LEU A 413 30.50 -24.06 -18.24
N PRO A 414 31.05 -24.60 -19.33
CA PRO A 414 32.44 -25.03 -19.38
C PRO A 414 33.42 -23.83 -19.43
N THR A 415 34.68 -24.01 -19.04
CA THR A 415 35.74 -22.98 -19.11
C THR A 415 36.08 -22.53 -20.54
N SER A 416 35.71 -23.33 -21.54
CA SER A 416 35.77 -22.95 -22.95
C SER A 416 34.84 -21.78 -23.28
N PHE A 417 33.71 -21.63 -22.58
CA PHE A 417 32.76 -20.52 -22.78
C PHE A 417 33.43 -19.17 -22.55
N ASP A 418 34.15 -19.00 -21.44
CA ASP A 418 34.81 -17.73 -21.12
C ASP A 418 35.81 -17.34 -22.20
N ARG A 419 36.62 -18.30 -22.66
CA ARG A 419 37.60 -18.09 -23.72
C ARG A 419 36.93 -17.78 -25.06
N ALA A 420 35.82 -18.44 -25.37
CA ALA A 420 35.08 -18.22 -26.61
C ALA A 420 34.50 -16.81 -26.66
N VAL A 421 33.85 -16.36 -25.58
CA VAL A 421 33.30 -15.00 -25.47
C VAL A 421 34.43 -13.96 -25.53
N GLU A 422 35.49 -14.16 -24.76
CA GLU A 422 36.61 -13.23 -24.73
C GLU A 422 37.28 -13.07 -26.11
N ASN A 423 37.53 -14.20 -26.81
CA ASN A 423 38.07 -14.18 -28.17
C ASN A 423 37.09 -13.56 -29.17
N GLY A 424 35.79 -13.80 -29.02
CA GLY A 424 34.74 -13.20 -29.82
C GLY A 424 34.75 -11.67 -29.74
N ILE A 425 34.74 -11.13 -28.52
CA ILE A 425 34.80 -9.69 -28.27
C ILE A 425 36.14 -9.12 -28.76
N GLY A 426 37.26 -9.83 -28.55
CA GLY A 426 38.57 -9.42 -29.07
C GLY A 426 38.59 -9.29 -30.61
N ARG A 427 37.98 -10.25 -31.33
CA ARG A 427 37.84 -10.17 -32.79
C ARG A 427 36.96 -9.01 -33.23
N ALA A 428 35.83 -8.79 -32.55
CA ALA A 428 34.95 -7.66 -32.81
C ALA A 428 35.68 -6.32 -32.59
N GLY A 429 36.45 -6.20 -31.51
CA GLY A 429 37.25 -5.01 -31.21
C GLY A 429 38.34 -4.73 -32.25
N LEU A 430 38.99 -5.78 -32.78
CA LEU A 430 39.95 -5.64 -33.89
C LEU A 430 39.26 -5.17 -35.18
N ALA A 431 38.08 -5.72 -35.50
CA ALA A 431 37.30 -5.31 -36.66
C ALA A 431 36.87 -3.83 -36.54
N LEU A 432 36.37 -3.43 -35.37
CA LEU A 432 35.97 -2.04 -35.10
C LEU A 432 37.14 -1.06 -35.27
N ARG A 433 38.33 -1.40 -34.73
CA ARG A 433 39.54 -0.57 -34.90
C ARG A 433 39.97 -0.44 -36.36
N ARG A 434 39.82 -1.50 -37.18
CA ARG A 434 40.11 -1.45 -38.62
C ARG A 434 39.14 -0.51 -39.35
N ALA A 435 37.84 -0.66 -39.10
CA ALA A 435 36.80 0.19 -39.70
C ALA A 435 37.01 1.68 -39.34
N LEU A 436 37.26 1.99 -38.06
CA LEU A 436 37.55 3.37 -37.63
C LEU A 436 38.83 3.93 -38.28
N GLY A 437 39.85 3.09 -38.48
CA GLY A 437 41.07 3.48 -39.21
C GLY A 437 40.83 3.76 -40.69
N GLU A 438 39.93 3.04 -41.34
CA GLU A 438 39.51 3.31 -42.73
C GLU A 438 38.72 4.61 -42.85
N VAL A 439 37.76 4.83 -41.97
CA VAL A 439 37.01 6.10 -41.90
C VAL A 439 37.97 7.27 -41.67
N ARG A 440 38.90 7.16 -40.72
CA ARG A 440 39.92 8.19 -40.49
C ARG A 440 40.76 8.47 -41.73
N ARG A 441 41.18 7.43 -42.46
CA ARG A 441 41.92 7.59 -43.74
C ARG A 441 41.07 8.27 -44.81
N LEU A 442 39.78 7.96 -44.90
CA LEU A 442 38.85 8.60 -45.85
C LEU A 442 38.64 10.08 -45.52
N VAL A 443 38.42 10.41 -44.24
CA VAL A 443 38.25 11.80 -43.77
C VAL A 443 39.52 12.61 -44.05
N VAL A 444 40.71 12.07 -43.78
CA VAL A 444 41.99 12.74 -44.10
C VAL A 444 42.16 12.93 -45.61
N LYS A 445 41.76 11.95 -46.43
CA LYS A 445 41.78 12.10 -47.90
C LYS A 445 40.83 13.19 -48.39
N LEU A 446 39.60 13.23 -47.88
CA LEU A 446 38.58 14.22 -48.29
C LEU A 446 38.94 15.64 -47.82
N SER A 447 39.45 15.79 -46.61
CA SER A 447 39.94 17.08 -46.09
C SER A 447 41.20 17.55 -46.82
N GLY A 448 42.13 16.65 -47.15
CA GLY A 448 43.28 16.96 -48.01
C GLY A 448 42.90 17.33 -49.44
N PHE A 449 41.84 16.72 -49.99
CA PHE A 449 41.28 17.08 -51.30
C PHE A 449 40.59 18.46 -51.27
N ALA A 450 39.89 18.79 -50.19
CA ALA A 450 39.27 20.10 -49.99
C ALA A 450 40.31 21.23 -49.85
N LEU A 451 41.39 20.99 -49.10
CA LEU A 451 42.50 21.96 -48.97
C LEU A 451 43.23 22.22 -50.29
N ARG A 452 43.47 21.19 -51.11
CA ARG A 452 44.06 21.35 -52.46
C ARG A 452 43.15 22.11 -53.43
N ARG A 453 41.83 22.12 -53.20
CA ARG A 453 40.87 22.86 -54.02
C ARG A 453 40.74 24.35 -53.65
N HIS A 454 41.19 24.76 -52.46
CA HIS A 454 41.15 26.15 -52.01
C HIS A 454 42.51 26.87 -52.10
N PHE A 455 43.63 26.16 -52.22
CA PHE A 455 44.94 26.74 -52.48
C PHE A 455 45.68 25.95 -53.57
N PRO A 456 45.45 26.25 -54.87
CA PRO A 456 46.08 25.49 -55.96
C PRO A 456 47.58 25.74 -56.15
N SER A 457 48.16 26.79 -55.58
CA SER A 457 49.58 27.11 -55.75
C SER A 457 50.04 28.22 -54.80
N LEU A 458 50.89 27.86 -53.84
CA LEU A 458 52.01 28.66 -53.35
C LEU A 458 53.23 27.74 -53.26
#